data_AF-A0A564UBN4-F1
#
_entry.id   AF-A0A564UBN4-F1
#
_cell.length_a   1.000
_cell.length_b   1.000
_cell.length_c   1.000
_cell.angle_alpha   90.00
_cell.angle_beta   90.00
_cell.angle_gamma   90.00
#
_symmetry.space_group_name_H-M   'P 1'
#
loop_
_entity.id
_entity.type
_entity.pdbx_description
1 polymer ?
#
loop_
_entity_poly.entity_id
_entity_poly.type
_entity_poly.pdbx_seq_one_letter_code
_entity_poly.pdbx_strand_id
1 'polypeptide(L)'
;MQKLKEKDILKIFPTQKPHCTTRLVLKTPKTETSNRVVWLPKTVAELLVQYKKDQQELKEFLGSAYNDYNLVIALDNGNPVESRIVRDRFQKLCEENDYEVVVFHSLRYLSTSYKLKMTNGDVKSVQGDTGHAEAEMVTDVYSEIIDEDRRYNAQKMDEQFYSTLNHDSEMQPQNEEVQPENNGLSDSDMELLQLLKSLTPEMKAMLLKQSASK
;
A
#
# COMPACT_ATOMS: atom_id res chain seq x y z
N MET A 1 12.49 -33.98 0.35
CA MET A 1 11.02 -33.91 0.13
C MET A 1 10.33 -34.01 1.49
N GLN A 2 9.56 -32.99 1.89
CA GLN A 2 8.86 -32.98 3.17
C GLN A 2 7.68 -33.98 3.09
N LYS A 3 7.65 -35.00 3.95
CA LYS A 3 6.50 -35.91 4.05
C LYS A 3 5.29 -35.10 4.49
N LEU A 4 4.28 -34.99 3.62
CA LEU A 4 3.02 -34.32 3.94
C LEU A 4 2.27 -35.13 4.99
N LYS A 5 1.79 -34.49 6.05
CA LYS A 5 0.85 -35.11 6.99
C LYS A 5 -0.50 -35.17 6.27
N GLU A 6 -1.06 -36.36 6.10
CA GLU A 6 -2.34 -36.56 5.37
C GLU A 6 -3.49 -35.72 5.94
N LYS A 7 -3.43 -35.35 7.22
CA LYS A 7 -4.42 -34.54 7.92
C LYS A 7 -4.56 -33.10 7.40
N ASP A 8 -3.57 -32.57 6.68
CA ASP A 8 -3.56 -31.17 6.23
C ASP A 8 -4.03 -31.02 4.77
N ILE A 9 -4.39 -32.12 4.10
CA ILE A 9 -4.76 -32.12 2.67
C ILE A 9 -6.29 -32.05 2.55
N LEU A 10 -6.78 -30.96 1.94
CA LEU A 10 -8.20 -30.77 1.64
C LEU A 10 -8.61 -31.50 0.34
N LYS A 11 -7.75 -31.46 -0.68
CA LYS A 11 -8.03 -32.08 -1.98
C LYS A 11 -6.73 -32.42 -2.70
N ILE A 12 -6.70 -33.57 -3.38
CA ILE A 12 -5.65 -33.93 -4.34
C ILE A 12 -6.27 -33.94 -5.74
N PHE A 13 -5.76 -33.10 -6.63
CA PHE A 13 -6.28 -32.97 -8.00
C PHE A 13 -5.72 -34.07 -8.92
N PRO A 14 -6.47 -34.52 -9.94
CA PRO A 14 -5.98 -35.52 -10.88
C PRO A 14 -4.77 -35.00 -11.67
N THR A 15 -3.93 -35.92 -12.15
CA THR A 15 -2.80 -35.59 -13.02
C THR A 15 -3.30 -35.16 -14.38
N GLN A 16 -2.79 -34.05 -14.92
CA GLN A 16 -3.19 -33.55 -16.23
C GLN A 16 -2.47 -34.24 -17.40
N LYS A 17 -1.30 -34.84 -17.15
CA LYS A 17 -0.48 -35.50 -18.18
C LYS A 17 -0.28 -36.98 -17.86
N PRO A 18 -0.29 -37.87 -18.88
CA PRO A 18 0.12 -39.25 -18.71
C PRO A 18 1.54 -39.33 -18.13
N HIS A 19 1.80 -40.28 -17.23
CA HIS A 19 3.10 -40.51 -16.59
C HIS A 19 3.63 -39.37 -15.67
N CYS A 20 2.78 -38.40 -15.31
CA CYS A 20 3.17 -37.36 -14.36
C CYS A 20 3.21 -37.93 -12.92
N THR A 21 4.34 -37.76 -12.23
CA THR A 21 4.50 -38.18 -10.82
C THR A 21 4.10 -37.09 -9.82
N THR A 22 3.99 -35.84 -10.28
CA THR A 22 3.64 -34.69 -9.43
C THR A 22 2.14 -34.42 -9.48
N ARG A 23 1.56 -34.11 -8.31
CA ARG A 23 0.14 -33.77 -8.17
C ARG A 23 -0.03 -32.44 -7.47
N LEU A 24 -1.04 -31.68 -7.89
CA LEU A 24 -1.47 -30.50 -7.17
C LEU A 24 -2.34 -30.91 -5.98
N VAL A 25 -2.11 -30.22 -4.85
CA VAL A 25 -2.84 -30.43 -3.61
C VAL A 25 -3.34 -29.11 -3.07
N LEU A 26 -4.61 -29.07 -2.68
CA LEU A 26 -5.17 -28.03 -1.83
C LEU A 26 -4.96 -28.46 -0.38
N LYS A 27 -4.39 -27.58 0.44
CA LYS A 27 -4.05 -27.85 1.83
C LYS A 27 -4.59 -26.78 2.76
N THR A 28 -4.75 -27.13 4.03
CA THR A 28 -4.98 -26.15 5.08
C THR A 28 -3.70 -25.34 5.34
N PRO A 29 -3.83 -24.10 5.83
CA PRO A 29 -2.68 -23.35 6.34
C PRO A 29 -2.02 -24.09 7.51
N LYS A 30 -0.70 -23.87 7.68
CA LYS A 30 0.07 -24.53 8.75
C LYS A 30 -0.29 -24.05 10.16
N THR A 31 -0.76 -22.80 10.27
CA THR A 31 -1.09 -22.16 11.54
C THR A 31 -2.50 -21.56 11.47
N GLU A 32 -3.19 -21.52 12.61
CA GLU A 32 -4.50 -20.86 12.71
C GLU A 32 -4.41 -19.37 12.34
N THR A 33 -3.31 -18.71 12.72
CA THR A 33 -3.05 -17.30 12.38
C THR A 33 -2.97 -17.02 10.88
N SER A 34 -2.71 -18.03 10.05
CA SER A 34 -2.71 -17.88 8.59
C SER A 34 -4.11 -17.83 8.01
N ASN A 35 -5.13 -18.34 8.72
CA ASN A 35 -6.53 -18.22 8.35
C ASN A 35 -7.02 -16.83 8.78
N ARG A 36 -7.34 -15.98 7.80
CA ARG A 36 -7.67 -14.58 8.04
C ARG A 36 -8.68 -14.06 7.03
N VAL A 37 -9.45 -13.08 7.47
CA VAL A 37 -10.39 -12.33 6.63
C VAL A 37 -9.64 -11.18 5.99
N VAL A 38 -9.78 -11.03 4.66
CA VAL A 38 -9.24 -9.90 3.91
C VAL A 38 -10.43 -9.14 3.34
N TRP A 39 -10.48 -7.84 3.59
CA TRP A 39 -11.52 -6.97 3.04
C TRP A 39 -11.18 -6.60 1.61
N LEU A 40 -12.15 -6.76 0.70
CA LEU A 40 -11.98 -6.45 -0.71
C LEU A 40 -12.49 -5.05 -1.03
N PRO A 41 -11.75 -4.24 -1.79
CA PRO A 41 -12.31 -3.05 -2.42
C PRO A 41 -13.50 -3.42 -3.31
N LYS A 42 -14.51 -2.54 -3.38
CA LYS A 42 -15.72 -2.76 -4.17
C LYS A 42 -15.40 -3.14 -5.63
N THR A 43 -14.45 -2.44 -6.25
CA THR A 43 -14.01 -2.71 -7.62
C THR A 43 -13.52 -4.15 -7.81
N VAL A 44 -12.73 -4.68 -6.86
CA VAL A 44 -12.24 -6.07 -6.94
C VAL A 44 -13.39 -7.06 -6.74
N ALA A 45 -14.33 -6.75 -5.84
CA ALA A 45 -15.52 -7.58 -5.64
C ALA A 45 -16.39 -7.65 -6.91
N GLU A 46 -16.60 -6.52 -7.59
CA GLU A 46 -17.34 -6.46 -8.85
C GLU A 46 -16.64 -7.27 -9.97
N LEU A 47 -15.31 -7.16 -10.07
CA LEU A 47 -14.53 -7.98 -11.01
C LEU A 47 -14.66 -9.48 -10.72
N LEU A 48 -14.66 -9.90 -9.46
CA LEU A 48 -14.85 -11.31 -9.09
C LEU A 48 -16.28 -11.79 -9.37
N VAL A 49 -17.28 -10.93 -9.22
CA VAL A 49 -18.67 -11.26 -9.60
C VAL A 49 -18.78 -11.47 -11.11
N GLN A 50 -18.19 -10.59 -11.90
CA GLN A 50 -18.15 -10.75 -13.36
C GLN A 50 -17.38 -12.03 -13.73
N TYR A 51 -16.22 -12.26 -13.15
CA TYR A 51 -15.42 -13.45 -13.42
C TYR A 51 -16.15 -14.76 -13.07
N LYS A 52 -16.94 -14.76 -11.98
CA LYS A 52 -17.82 -15.89 -11.64
C LYS A 52 -18.87 -16.14 -12.71
N LYS A 53 -19.44 -15.08 -13.30
CA LYS A 53 -20.39 -15.20 -14.42
C LYS A 53 -19.71 -15.81 -15.65
N ASP A 54 -18.53 -15.32 -16.02
CA ASP A 54 -17.78 -15.83 -17.17
C ASP A 54 -17.41 -17.32 -16.99
N GLN A 55 -17.02 -17.71 -15.77
CA GLN A 55 -16.78 -19.13 -15.45
C GLN A 55 -18.04 -19.99 -15.55
N GLN A 56 -19.20 -19.47 -15.16
CA GLN A 56 -20.47 -20.19 -15.26
C GLN A 56 -20.84 -20.42 -16.72
N GLU A 57 -20.67 -19.41 -17.58
CA GLU A 57 -20.89 -19.53 -19.03
C GLU A 57 -19.94 -20.58 -19.65
N LEU A 58 -18.67 -20.57 -19.26
CA LEU A 58 -17.68 -21.55 -19.74
C LEU A 58 -18.01 -22.98 -19.27
N LYS A 59 -18.48 -23.12 -18.03
CA LYS A 59 -18.93 -24.40 -17.47
C LYS A 59 -20.16 -24.94 -18.21
N GLU A 60 -21.12 -24.08 -18.54
CA GLU A 60 -22.29 -24.44 -19.33
C GLU A 60 -21.91 -24.85 -20.75
N PHE A 61 -21.00 -24.10 -21.38
CA PHE A 61 -20.50 -24.39 -22.72
C PHE A 61 -19.75 -25.73 -22.81
N LEU A 62 -18.86 -26.02 -21.85
CA LEU A 62 -18.04 -27.24 -21.84
C LEU A 62 -18.78 -28.46 -21.28
N GLY A 63 -19.83 -28.28 -20.48
CA GLY A 63 -20.63 -29.35 -19.90
C GLY A 63 -19.77 -30.35 -19.13
N SER A 64 -19.78 -31.62 -19.56
CA SER A 64 -19.03 -32.71 -18.93
C SER A 64 -17.51 -32.58 -19.06
N ALA A 65 -17.00 -31.74 -19.98
CA ALA A 65 -15.57 -31.49 -20.11
C ALA A 65 -15.03 -30.51 -19.06
N TYR A 66 -15.91 -29.79 -18.34
CA TYR A 66 -15.51 -28.87 -17.27
C TYR A 66 -15.33 -29.60 -15.93
N ASN A 67 -14.16 -29.46 -15.33
CA ASN A 67 -13.84 -30.05 -14.03
C ASN A 67 -14.23 -29.09 -12.90
N ASP A 68 -15.46 -29.17 -12.39
CA ASP A 68 -15.92 -28.28 -11.34
C ASP A 68 -15.39 -28.67 -9.95
N TYR A 69 -14.37 -27.94 -9.49
CA TYR A 69 -13.82 -28.04 -8.14
C TYR A 69 -14.20 -26.86 -7.24
N ASN A 70 -15.17 -26.03 -7.66
CA ASN A 70 -15.57 -24.80 -6.95
C ASN A 70 -14.37 -23.87 -6.65
N LEU A 71 -13.45 -23.76 -7.60
CA LEU A 71 -12.27 -22.89 -7.50
C LEU A 71 -12.60 -21.50 -8.04
N VAL A 72 -12.22 -20.46 -7.32
CA VAL A 72 -12.37 -19.09 -7.81
C VAL A 72 -11.44 -18.87 -9.00
N ILE A 73 -10.17 -19.26 -8.92
CA ILE A 73 -9.22 -19.19 -10.04
C ILE A 73 -8.97 -20.60 -10.57
N ALA A 74 -9.51 -20.88 -11.76
CA ALA A 74 -9.36 -22.14 -12.48
C ALA A 74 -8.83 -21.91 -13.90
N LEU A 75 -8.29 -22.96 -14.51
CA LEU A 75 -8.09 -23.01 -15.96
C LEU A 75 -9.44 -23.10 -16.67
N ASP A 76 -9.45 -22.87 -17.98
CA ASP A 76 -10.66 -22.84 -18.79
C ASP A 76 -11.47 -24.16 -18.72
N ASN A 77 -10.81 -25.28 -18.44
CA ASN A 77 -11.44 -26.59 -18.25
C ASN A 77 -11.76 -26.92 -16.78
N GLY A 78 -11.74 -25.94 -15.88
CA GLY A 78 -12.04 -26.05 -14.45
C GLY A 78 -10.90 -26.58 -13.58
N ASN A 79 -9.79 -27.02 -14.18
CA ASN A 79 -8.66 -27.56 -13.42
C ASN A 79 -7.91 -26.49 -12.61
N PRO A 80 -7.22 -26.86 -11.51
CA PRO A 80 -6.42 -25.94 -10.73
C PRO A 80 -5.28 -25.32 -11.56
N VAL A 81 -4.98 -24.05 -11.26
CA VAL A 81 -3.88 -23.31 -11.89
C VAL A 81 -2.59 -23.52 -11.10
N GLU A 82 -1.50 -23.88 -11.78
CA GLU A 82 -0.17 -23.94 -11.17
C GLU A 82 0.41 -22.53 -10.97
N SER A 83 1.17 -22.33 -9.89
CA SER A 83 1.86 -21.05 -9.64
C SER A 83 2.77 -20.62 -10.80
N ARG A 84 3.36 -21.60 -11.49
CA ARG A 84 4.14 -21.37 -12.71
C ARG A 84 3.30 -20.72 -13.80
N ILE A 85 2.08 -21.18 -14.04
CA ILE A 85 1.19 -20.62 -15.08
C ILE A 85 0.86 -19.16 -14.75
N VAL A 86 0.57 -18.86 -13.48
CA VAL A 86 0.31 -17.47 -13.05
C VAL A 86 1.52 -16.58 -13.30
N ARG A 87 2.72 -17.04 -12.92
CA ARG A 87 3.97 -16.29 -13.14
C ARG A 87 4.24 -16.07 -14.63
N ASP A 88 4.15 -17.14 -15.42
CA ASP A 88 4.48 -17.08 -16.85
C ASP A 88 3.45 -16.18 -17.60
N ARG A 89 2.16 -16.20 -17.21
CA ARG A 89 1.14 -15.26 -17.72
C ARG A 89 1.41 -13.82 -17.30
N PHE A 90 1.83 -13.58 -16.05
CA PHE A 90 2.15 -12.24 -15.57
C PHE A 90 3.37 -11.65 -16.28
N GLN A 91 4.43 -12.45 -16.49
CA GLN A 91 5.59 -12.02 -17.26
C GLN A 91 5.18 -11.63 -18.69
N LYS A 92 4.37 -12.46 -19.35
CA LYS A 92 3.86 -12.15 -20.69
C LYS A 92 3.05 -10.86 -20.73
N LEU A 93 2.21 -10.62 -19.71
CA LEU A 93 1.46 -9.38 -19.57
C LEU A 93 2.40 -8.15 -19.49
N CYS A 94 3.50 -8.24 -18.73
CA CYS A 94 4.50 -7.17 -18.67
C CYS A 94 5.15 -6.93 -20.03
N GLU A 95 5.60 -7.99 -20.70
CA GLU A 95 6.26 -7.91 -22.01
C GLU A 95 5.34 -7.34 -23.10
N GLU A 96 4.06 -7.73 -23.12
CA GLU A 96 3.07 -7.25 -24.10
C GLU A 96 2.71 -5.76 -23.94
N ASN A 97 2.92 -5.20 -22.74
CA ASN A 97 2.56 -3.82 -22.42
C ASN A 97 3.79 -2.92 -22.17
N ASP A 98 4.99 -3.40 -22.47
CA ASP A 98 6.26 -2.69 -22.25
C ASP A 98 6.46 -2.25 -20.79
N TYR A 99 6.06 -3.11 -19.84
CA TYR A 99 6.31 -2.93 -18.42
C TYR A 99 7.60 -3.61 -17.97
N GLU A 100 8.18 -3.09 -16.88
CA GLU A 100 9.27 -3.78 -16.19
C GLU A 100 8.83 -5.18 -15.75
N VAL A 101 9.65 -6.18 -16.08
CA VAL A 101 9.39 -7.58 -15.74
C VAL A 101 9.81 -7.84 -14.30
N VAL A 102 8.83 -7.83 -13.40
CA VAL A 102 9.01 -8.14 -11.98
C VAL A 102 8.47 -9.52 -11.61
N VAL A 103 8.89 -10.06 -10.47
CA VAL A 103 8.32 -11.32 -9.97
C VAL A 103 6.90 -11.11 -9.46
N PHE A 104 6.03 -12.10 -9.61
CA PHE A 104 4.61 -11.99 -9.20
C PHE A 104 4.43 -11.62 -7.71
N HIS A 105 5.36 -12.06 -6.84
CA HIS A 105 5.32 -11.71 -5.43
C HIS A 105 5.50 -10.20 -5.16
N SER A 106 6.16 -9.47 -6.06
CA SER A 106 6.34 -8.02 -5.96
C SER A 106 5.02 -7.26 -5.92
N LEU A 107 3.93 -7.80 -6.50
CA LEU A 107 2.60 -7.21 -6.39
C LEU A 107 2.10 -7.16 -4.93
N ARG A 108 2.47 -8.15 -4.11
CA ARG A 108 2.15 -8.15 -2.69
C ARG A 108 2.94 -7.06 -1.96
N TYR A 109 4.23 -6.95 -2.24
CA TYR A 109 5.08 -5.90 -1.69
C TYR A 109 4.51 -4.51 -2.03
N LEU A 110 4.21 -4.29 -3.30
CA LEU A 110 3.61 -3.06 -3.81
C LEU A 110 2.29 -2.74 -3.10
N SER A 111 1.38 -3.72 -3.01
CA SER A 111 0.10 -3.55 -2.32
C SER A 111 0.29 -3.19 -0.85
N THR A 112 1.29 -3.76 -0.18
CA THR A 112 1.54 -3.48 1.24
C THR A 112 2.12 -2.08 1.43
N SER A 113 3.07 -1.71 0.58
CA SER A 113 3.72 -0.39 0.59
C SER A 113 2.70 0.73 0.37
N TYR A 114 1.84 0.59 -0.65
CA TYR A 114 0.77 1.56 -0.90
C TYR A 114 -0.23 1.65 0.24
N LYS A 115 -0.63 0.52 0.83
CA LYS A 115 -1.56 0.55 1.96
C LYS A 115 -0.96 1.29 3.14
N LEU A 116 0.30 1.04 3.49
CA LEU A 116 0.99 1.78 4.56
C LEU A 116 1.05 3.27 4.25
N LYS A 117 1.38 3.64 3.02
CA LYS A 117 1.42 5.04 2.60
C LYS A 117 0.06 5.72 2.70
N MET A 118 -1.00 5.06 2.23
CA MET A 118 -2.37 5.59 2.25
C MET A 118 -2.96 5.70 3.66
N THR A 119 -2.50 4.87 4.60
CA THR A 119 -2.97 4.88 6.01
C THR A 119 -2.04 5.66 6.94
N ASN A 120 -1.09 6.43 6.40
CA ASN A 120 -0.08 7.15 7.18
C ASN A 120 0.66 6.25 8.19
N GLY A 121 0.97 5.02 7.79
CA GLY A 121 1.70 4.06 8.60
C GLY A 121 0.83 3.21 9.54
N ASP A 122 -0.44 2.93 9.27
CA ASP A 122 -1.16 1.96 10.12
C ASP A 122 -0.68 0.50 9.90
N VAL A 123 0.41 0.13 10.58
CA VAL A 123 1.04 -1.20 10.49
C VAL A 123 0.08 -2.30 10.89
N LYS A 124 -0.72 -2.10 11.94
CA LYS A 124 -1.56 -3.17 12.50
C LYS A 124 -2.64 -3.58 11.51
N SER A 125 -3.30 -2.60 10.89
CA SER A 125 -4.31 -2.85 9.87
C SER A 125 -3.72 -3.54 8.65
N VAL A 126 -2.55 -3.09 8.18
CA VAL A 126 -1.89 -3.67 7.00
C VAL A 126 -1.32 -5.07 7.25
N GLN A 127 -0.81 -5.33 8.46
CA GLN A 127 -0.33 -6.65 8.88
C GLN A 127 -1.48 -7.68 8.92
N GLY A 128 -2.68 -7.27 9.33
CA GLY A 128 -3.88 -8.11 9.31
C GLY A 128 -4.19 -8.68 7.91
N ASP A 129 -4.07 -7.86 6.87
CA ASP A 129 -4.32 -8.29 5.48
C ASP A 129 -3.22 -9.21 4.93
N THR A 130 -1.97 -8.90 5.27
CA THR A 130 -0.78 -9.56 4.71
C THR A 130 -0.33 -10.77 5.53
N GLY A 131 -0.87 -11.01 6.73
CA GLY A 131 -0.56 -12.16 7.57
C GLY A 131 0.86 -12.15 8.15
N HIS A 132 1.79 -11.45 7.53
CA HIS A 132 3.15 -11.14 7.94
C HIS A 132 3.56 -9.93 7.09
N ALA A 133 3.27 -8.71 7.55
CA ALA A 133 4.06 -7.60 7.05
C ALA A 133 5.46 -7.86 7.61
N GLU A 134 6.39 -8.29 6.76
CA GLU A 134 7.77 -8.53 7.17
C GLU A 134 8.24 -7.24 7.85
N ALA A 135 8.66 -7.32 9.11
CA ALA A 135 8.95 -6.12 9.91
C ALA A 135 9.98 -5.21 9.20
N GLU A 136 10.85 -5.84 8.40
CA GLU A 136 11.81 -5.21 7.49
C GLU A 136 11.11 -4.36 6.41
N MET A 137 10.17 -4.94 5.64
CA MET A 137 9.40 -4.20 4.62
C MET A 137 8.56 -3.04 5.22
N VAL A 138 7.99 -3.24 6.40
CA VAL A 138 7.28 -2.15 7.10
C VAL A 138 8.22 -1.00 7.40
N THR A 139 9.43 -1.31 7.88
CA THR A 139 10.43 -0.31 8.26
C THR A 139 10.97 0.44 7.04
N ASP A 140 11.19 -0.26 5.92
CA ASP A 140 11.66 0.33 4.67
C ASP A 140 10.63 1.34 4.12
N VAL A 141 9.36 0.92 4.02
CA VAL A 141 8.27 1.80 3.56
C VAL A 141 8.05 2.98 4.51
N TYR A 142 8.15 2.75 5.82
CA TYR A 142 8.10 3.83 6.80
C TYR A 142 9.19 4.86 6.60
N SER A 143 10.41 4.40 6.31
CA SER A 143 11.54 5.29 6.07
C SER A 143 11.29 6.16 4.84
N GLU A 144 10.73 5.59 3.77
CA GLU A 144 10.33 6.33 2.57
C GLU A 144 9.21 7.35 2.84
N ILE A 145 8.14 6.96 3.55
CA ILE A 145 7.03 7.86 3.89
C ILE A 145 7.54 9.04 4.73
N ILE A 146 8.35 8.76 5.76
CA ILE A 146 8.95 9.79 6.62
C ILE A 146 9.85 10.70 5.79
N ASP A 147 10.65 10.16 4.86
CA ASP A 147 11.53 10.97 4.02
C ASP A 147 10.75 11.87 3.04
N GLU A 148 9.70 11.36 2.42
CA GLU A 148 8.77 12.18 1.61
C GLU A 148 8.15 13.30 2.43
N ASP A 149 7.64 13.02 3.63
CA ASP A 149 7.09 14.02 4.54
C ASP A 149 8.15 15.08 4.92
N ARG A 150 9.40 14.66 5.18
CA ARG A 150 10.52 15.57 5.45
C ARG A 150 10.86 16.44 4.24
N ARG A 151 10.85 15.89 3.03
CA ARG A 151 11.05 16.65 1.79
C ARG A 151 9.92 17.66 1.58
N TYR A 152 8.68 17.25 1.80
CA TYR A 152 7.52 18.13 1.71
C TYR A 152 7.56 19.25 2.75
N ASN A 153 7.95 18.93 3.99
CA ASN A 153 8.16 19.92 5.05
C ASN A 153 9.26 20.91 4.68
N ALA A 154 10.36 20.45 4.06
CA ALA A 154 11.43 21.32 3.57
C ALA A 154 10.94 22.25 2.46
N GLN A 155 10.16 21.74 1.49
CA GLN A 155 9.54 22.56 0.44
C GLN A 155 8.62 23.63 1.03
N LYS A 156 7.75 23.25 1.98
CA LYS A 156 6.88 24.20 2.67
C LYS A 156 7.64 25.26 3.46
N MET A 157 8.74 24.89 4.11
CA MET A 157 9.58 25.83 4.84
C MET A 157 10.22 26.84 3.88
N ASP A 158 10.67 26.38 2.72
CA ASP A 158 11.18 27.26 1.66
C ASP A 158 10.09 28.21 1.15
N GLU A 159 8.93 27.69 0.79
CA GLU A 159 7.80 28.47 0.29
C GLU A 159 7.26 29.50 1.29
N GLN A 160 7.11 29.14 2.56
CA GLN A 160 6.44 30.00 3.54
C GLN A 160 7.39 30.95 4.26
N PHE A 161 8.65 30.56 4.46
CA PHE A 161 9.59 31.29 5.29
C PHE A 161 10.73 31.93 4.49
N TYR A 162 11.25 31.27 3.46
CA TYR A 162 12.42 31.74 2.73
C TYR A 162 12.08 32.42 1.40
N SER A 163 10.97 32.06 0.74
CA SER A 163 10.53 32.72 -0.50
C SER A 163 10.16 34.19 -0.28
N THR A 164 9.64 34.51 0.91
CA THR A 164 9.32 35.88 1.34
C THR A 164 10.57 36.71 1.61
N LEU A 165 11.69 36.09 2.02
CA LEU A 165 12.98 36.76 2.22
C LEU A 165 13.70 37.05 0.90
N ASN A 166 13.45 36.25 -0.14
CA ASN A 166 14.02 36.46 -1.47
C ASN A 166 13.35 37.60 -2.25
N HIS A 167 12.17 38.06 -1.85
CA HIS A 167 11.53 39.25 -2.45
C HIS A 167 12.17 40.57 -1.98
N ASP A 168 12.83 40.58 -0.82
CA ASP A 168 13.48 41.77 -0.25
C ASP A 168 14.93 41.96 -0.72
N SER A 169 15.48 41.01 -1.48
CA SER A 169 16.91 40.97 -1.84
C SER A 169 17.23 41.53 -3.24
N GLU A 170 16.23 41.89 -4.05
CA GLU A 170 16.43 42.49 -5.39
C GLU A 170 16.30 44.03 -5.44
N MET A 171 16.19 44.73 -4.31
CA MET A 171 16.27 46.21 -4.29
C MET A 171 17.50 46.71 -3.52
N GLN A 172 18.54 47.07 -4.26
CA GLN A 172 19.57 48.01 -3.79
C GLN A 172 19.19 49.47 -4.14
N PRO A 173 19.73 50.46 -3.42
CA PRO A 173 18.96 51.41 -2.63
C PRO A 173 18.59 52.67 -3.41
N GLN A 174 17.36 53.13 -3.28
CA GLN A 174 17.05 54.54 -3.49
C GLN A 174 16.13 55.03 -2.37
N ASN A 175 16.61 56.09 -1.73
CA ASN A 175 15.92 56.86 -0.71
C ASN A 175 14.51 57.22 -1.20
N GLU A 176 13.48 56.93 -0.40
CA GLU A 176 12.30 57.80 -0.21
C GLU A 176 11.34 57.18 0.82
N GLU A 177 10.49 58.03 1.37
CA GLU A 177 9.91 57.97 2.71
C GLU A 177 8.94 56.79 2.99
N VAL A 178 8.94 56.38 4.26
CA VAL A 178 8.13 55.29 4.85
C VAL A 178 6.63 55.58 4.75
N GLN A 179 5.86 54.64 4.18
CA GLN A 179 4.45 54.41 4.51
C GLN A 179 4.21 52.90 4.77
N PRO A 180 3.48 52.51 5.83
CA PRO A 180 3.27 51.11 6.16
C PRO A 180 2.05 50.56 5.41
N GLU A 181 2.26 49.59 4.53
CA GLU A 181 1.17 48.81 3.90
C GLU A 181 1.27 47.34 4.31
N ASN A 182 0.09 46.76 4.55
CA ASN A 182 -0.18 45.63 5.43
C ASN A 182 0.25 44.27 4.88
N ASN A 183 1.16 43.58 5.58
CA ASN A 183 1.28 42.12 5.50
C ASN A 183 0.10 41.50 6.24
N GLY A 184 -0.79 40.83 5.49
CA GLY A 184 -1.98 40.16 6.03
C GLY A 184 -1.63 39.00 6.97
N LEU A 185 -1.41 39.33 8.25
CA LEU A 185 -1.68 38.43 9.37
C LEU A 185 -3.15 38.64 9.76
N SER A 186 -3.87 37.56 10.08
CA SER A 186 -5.20 37.73 10.65
C SER A 186 -5.07 38.43 12.01
N ASP A 187 -6.06 39.22 12.42
CA ASP A 187 -6.05 39.90 13.73
C ASP A 187 -5.79 38.92 14.88
N SER A 188 -6.24 37.68 14.72
CA SER A 188 -6.01 36.58 15.65
C SER A 188 -4.54 36.16 15.75
N ASP A 189 -3.80 36.17 14.64
CA ASP A 189 -2.38 35.80 14.61
C ASP A 189 -1.53 36.90 15.24
N MET A 190 -1.92 38.17 15.06
CA MET A 190 -1.27 39.31 15.69
C MET A 190 -1.47 39.31 17.21
N GLU A 191 -2.68 39.03 17.68
CA GLU A 191 -2.97 38.90 19.12
C GLU A 191 -2.18 37.73 19.74
N LEU A 192 -2.10 36.59 19.04
CA LEU A 192 -1.35 35.43 19.50
C LEU A 192 0.15 35.73 19.63
N LEU A 193 0.73 36.45 18.67
CA LEU A 193 2.12 36.89 18.71
C LEU A 193 2.38 37.89 19.84
N GLN A 194 1.43 38.78 20.12
CA GLN A 194 1.54 39.75 21.20
C GLN A 194 1.48 39.07 22.57
N LEU A 195 0.59 38.09 22.72
CA LEU A 195 0.49 37.23 23.90
C LEU A 195 1.75 36.39 24.09
N LEU A 196 2.29 35.82 23.02
CA LEU A 196 3.56 35.09 23.07
C LEU A 196 4.73 35.99 23.46
N LYS A 197 4.77 37.23 22.99
CA LYS A 197 5.83 38.18 23.38
C LYS A 197 5.75 38.60 24.85
N SER A 198 4.56 38.76 25.40
CA SER A 198 4.34 39.19 26.80
C SER A 198 4.59 38.09 27.84
N LEU A 199 4.63 36.82 27.42
CA LEU A 199 4.93 35.70 28.31
C LEU A 199 6.39 35.71 28.79
N THR A 200 6.57 35.37 30.08
CA THR A 200 7.90 35.21 30.68
C THR A 200 8.65 34.03 30.06
N PRO A 201 10.00 34.04 30.09
CA PRO A 201 10.81 32.95 29.54
C PRO A 201 10.46 31.57 30.13
N GLU A 202 10.06 31.54 31.40
CA GLU A 202 9.67 30.32 32.12
C GLU A 202 8.35 29.73 31.59
N MET A 203 7.36 30.58 31.31
CA MET A 203 6.08 30.14 30.75
C MET A 203 6.21 29.66 29.30
N LYS A 204 7.09 30.29 28.51
CA LYS A 204 7.45 29.84 27.15
C LYS A 204 8.05 28.44 27.16
N ALA A 205 8.98 28.18 28.09
CA ALA A 205 9.60 26.87 28.24
C ALA A 205 8.60 25.77 28.69
N MET A 206 7.60 26.13 29.50
CA MET A 206 6.56 25.19 29.94
C MET A 206 5.61 24.79 28.81
N LEU A 207 5.21 25.74 27.95
CA LEU A 207 4.39 25.47 26.75
C LEU A 207 5.11 24.55 25.76
N LEU A 208 6.40 24.79 25.51
CA LEU A 208 7.22 23.94 24.65
C LEU A 208 7.33 22.50 25.20
N LYS A 209 7.53 22.33 26.51
CA LYS A 209 7.57 21.00 27.14
C LYS A 209 6.24 20.24 27.05
N GLN A 210 5.10 20.92 27.14
CA GLN A 210 3.79 20.28 26.97
C GLN A 210 3.51 19.86 25.53
N SER A 211 3.99 20.64 24.55
CA SER A 211 3.83 20.30 23.12
C SER A 211 4.70 19.13 22.67
N ALA A 212 5.86 18.92 23.31
CA ALA A 212 6.82 17.86 22.98
C ALA A 212 6.56 16.52 23.71
N SER A 213 5.51 16.42 24.53
CA SER A 213 5.21 15.23 25.34
C SER A 213 3.98 14.44 24.86
N LYS A 214 3.63 14.53 23.57
CA LYS A 214 2.63 13.66 22.92
C LYS A 214 3.27 12.78 21.86
#